data_AF-A0A6V7Y656-F1
#
_entry.id   AF-A0A6V7Y656-F1
#
_cell.length_a   1.000
_cell.length_b   1.000
_cell.length_c   1.000
_cell.angle_alpha   90.00
_cell.angle_beta   90.00
_cell.angle_gamma   90.00
#
_symmetry.space_group_name_H-M   'P 1'
#
loop_
_entity.id
_entity.type
_entity.pdbx_description
1 polymer ?
#
loop_
_entity_poly.entity_id
_entity_poly.type
_entity_poly.pdbx_seq_one_letter_code
_entity_poly.pdbx_strand_id
1 'polypeptide(L)'
;MHREVLSSLQLNNRQTFEMIFILKQKQRSYFCNLPSSVASSFYLVFEYVDHDLMGLLDSQLVDPSELQVASLMKQLLLALSYCHMRGFLHRDLKCSNILISKSGQLKLADFGLARLYQENYKRLYTNRVITLWYRPPELLLGEERYGPWVDIWSAGCILAELFIKKADISGPNRNPPT
;
A
#
# COMPACT_ATOMS: atom_id res chain seq x y z
N MET A 1 9.64 26.21 23.41
CA MET A 1 9.94 24.81 23.77
C MET A 1 9.79 23.94 22.52
N HIS A 2 10.67 24.18 21.56
CA HIS A 2 10.69 23.57 20.23
C HIS A 2 12.16 23.24 19.96
N ARG A 3 12.53 21.97 20.10
CA ARG A 3 13.69 21.31 19.47
C ARG A 3 13.79 19.88 20.00
N GLU A 4 14.23 19.01 19.10
CA GLU A 4 14.96 17.76 19.38
C GLU A 4 14.19 16.58 19.95
N VAL A 5 13.62 15.76 19.04
CA VAL A 5 13.78 14.30 19.08
C VAL A 5 14.04 13.81 17.66
N LEU A 6 15.27 14.05 17.18
CA LEU A 6 15.86 13.39 16.02
C LEU A 6 17.16 12.71 16.47
N SER A 7 17.01 11.63 17.21
CA SER A 7 18.01 10.59 17.47
C SER A 7 17.20 9.47 18.12
N SER A 8 17.01 8.28 17.57
CA SER A 8 17.97 7.40 16.94
C SER A 8 17.18 6.21 16.43
N LEU A 9 17.29 5.90 15.14
CA LEU A 9 17.31 4.53 14.61
C LEU A 9 17.68 4.67 13.14
N GLN A 10 18.95 4.37 12.87
CA GLN A 10 19.52 4.28 11.54
C GLN A 10 18.73 3.26 10.72
N LEU A 11 17.85 3.73 9.82
CA LEU A 11 17.45 2.98 8.65
C LEU A 11 17.66 3.90 7.46
N ASN A 12 18.88 3.79 6.93
CA ASN A 12 19.47 4.64 5.90
C ASN A 12 18.90 4.29 4.51
N ASN A 13 17.57 4.43 4.31
CA ASN A 13 16.92 4.14 3.04
C ASN A 13 16.21 5.37 2.49
N ARG A 14 16.85 6.02 1.53
CA ARG A 14 16.39 7.19 0.76
C ARG A 14 14.98 7.02 0.15
N GLN A 15 14.56 5.77 -0.09
CA GLN A 15 13.26 5.43 -0.67
C GLN A 15 12.08 5.66 0.28
N THR A 16 12.30 5.60 1.59
CA THR A 16 11.25 5.87 2.60
C THR A 16 10.94 7.38 2.70
N PHE A 17 11.89 8.24 2.34
CA PHE A 17 11.71 9.69 2.29
C PHE A 17 10.80 10.14 1.13
N GLU A 18 10.89 9.48 -0.02
CA GLU A 18 10.05 9.77 -1.20
C GLU A 18 8.56 9.53 -0.89
N MET A 19 8.23 8.44 -0.18
CA MET A 19 6.85 8.11 0.19
C MET A 19 6.18 9.17 1.08
N ILE A 20 6.92 9.71 2.06
CA ILE A 20 6.46 10.83 2.91
C ILE A 20 6.38 12.13 2.10
N PHE A 21 7.29 12.34 1.15
CA PHE A 21 7.30 13.54 0.31
C PHE A 21 6.04 13.61 -0.56
N ILE A 22 5.56 12.48 -1.11
CA ILE A 22 4.33 12.40 -1.91
C ILE A 22 3.09 12.72 -1.08
N LEU A 23 2.99 12.16 0.13
CA LEU A 23 1.87 12.42 1.04
C LEU A 23 1.86 13.89 1.53
N LYS A 24 3.04 14.50 1.72
CA LYS A 24 3.17 15.93 2.03
C LYS A 24 2.92 16.83 0.82
N GLN A 25 3.31 16.43 -0.39
CA GLN A 25 3.07 17.15 -1.65
C GLN A 25 1.58 17.20 -2.01
N LYS A 26 0.83 16.12 -1.79
CA LYS A 26 -0.63 16.10 -2.00
C LYS A 26 -1.36 17.15 -1.16
N GLN A 27 -0.83 17.51 0.02
CA GLN A 27 -1.31 18.62 0.86
C GLN A 27 -0.87 20.01 0.37
N ARG A 28 0.13 20.08 -0.51
CA ARG A 28 0.85 21.30 -0.89
C ARG A 28 0.84 21.51 -2.41
N SER A 29 -0.28 21.15 -3.06
CA SER A 29 -0.47 21.36 -4.49
C SER A 29 -0.25 22.84 -4.82
N TYR A 30 0.81 23.12 -5.57
CA TYR A 30 1.05 24.43 -6.15
C TYR A 30 0.02 24.62 -7.27
N PHE A 31 -0.96 25.48 -7.04
CA PHE A 31 -1.90 25.95 -8.05
C PHE A 31 -1.11 26.55 -9.21
N CYS A 32 -1.02 25.83 -10.32
CA CYS A 32 -0.75 26.47 -11.60
C CYS A 32 -2.10 27.07 -12.04
N ASN A 33 -2.24 28.39 -11.92
CA ASN A 33 -3.40 29.12 -12.42
C ASN A 33 -3.43 29.04 -13.95
N LEU A 34 -3.98 27.95 -14.49
CA LEU A 34 -4.31 27.81 -15.90
C LEU A 34 -5.77 28.23 -16.13
N PRO A 35 -6.06 28.90 -17.27
CA PRO A 35 -7.39 29.41 -17.57
C PRO A 35 -8.43 28.29 -17.64
N SER A 36 -9.66 28.62 -17.24
CA SER A 36 -10.77 27.73 -16.87
C SER A 36 -11.29 26.75 -17.92
N SER A 37 -10.69 26.70 -19.12
CA SER A 37 -11.14 25.87 -20.25
C SER A 37 -10.24 24.68 -20.57
N VAL A 38 -9.17 24.44 -19.80
CA VAL A 38 -8.29 23.27 -19.98
C VAL A 38 -8.33 22.45 -18.70
N ALA A 39 -8.75 21.19 -18.79
CA ALA A 39 -8.69 20.27 -17.66
C ALA A 39 -7.23 20.15 -17.18
N SER A 40 -6.92 20.78 -16.05
CA SER A 40 -5.60 20.70 -15.43
C SER A 40 -5.29 19.25 -15.08
N SER A 41 -4.34 18.67 -15.81
CA SER A 41 -3.86 17.31 -15.55
C SER A 41 -2.68 17.38 -14.59
N PHE A 42 -2.73 16.57 -13.52
CA PHE A 42 -1.63 16.44 -12.57
C PHE A 42 -0.93 15.11 -12.80
N TYR A 43 0.40 15.16 -12.85
CA TYR A 43 1.26 13.99 -13.04
C TYR A 43 2.09 13.75 -11.78
N LEU A 44 2.18 12.50 -11.37
CA LEU A 44 3.08 12.05 -10.32
C LEU A 44 4.18 11.22 -10.97
N VAL A 45 5.43 11.62 -10.78
CA VAL A 45 6.60 10.95 -11.35
C VAL A 45 7.36 10.27 -10.22
N PHE A 46 7.61 8.97 -10.38
CA PHE A 46 8.30 8.13 -9.41
C PHE A 46 9.48 7.42 -10.06
N GLU A 47 10.34 6.84 -9.22
CA GLU A 47 11.33 5.89 -9.70
C GLU A 47 10.64 4.68 -10.33
N TYR A 48 11.21 4.19 -11.43
CA TYR A 48 10.74 2.97 -12.07
C TYR A 48 11.14 1.75 -11.23
N VAL A 49 10.23 0.79 -11.08
CA VAL A 49 10.47 -0.50 -10.43
C VAL A 49 10.10 -1.60 -11.42
N ASP A 50 10.95 -2.62 -11.51
CA ASP A 50 10.91 -3.61 -12.59
C ASP A 50 9.62 -4.42 -12.65
N HIS A 51 9.10 -4.81 -11.50
CA HIS A 51 7.97 -5.74 -11.39
C HIS A 51 7.03 -5.31 -10.27
N ASP A 52 5.74 -5.63 -10.42
CA ASP A 52 4.82 -5.76 -9.30
C ASP A 52 4.66 -7.24 -8.92
N LEU A 53 4.14 -7.50 -7.72
CA LEU A 53 4.00 -8.85 -7.21
C LEU A 53 2.94 -9.65 -7.99
N MET A 54 1.93 -9.00 -8.55
CA MET A 54 0.88 -9.66 -9.34
C MET A 54 1.48 -10.26 -10.61
N GLY A 55 2.19 -9.46 -11.40
CA GLY A 55 2.87 -9.91 -12.61
C GLY A 55 3.95 -10.95 -12.32
N LEU A 56 4.64 -10.86 -11.16
CA LEU A 56 5.62 -11.86 -10.77
C LEU A 56 4.95 -13.23 -10.50
N LEU A 57 3.85 -13.26 -9.76
CA LEU A 57 3.09 -14.48 -9.49
C LEU A 57 2.43 -15.06 -10.74
N ASP A 58 1.81 -14.22 -11.56
CA ASP A 58 1.10 -14.65 -12.78
C ASP A 58 2.05 -15.15 -13.87
N SER A 59 3.28 -14.62 -13.93
CA SER A 59 4.26 -15.08 -14.90
C SER A 59 4.64 -16.54 -14.73
N GLN A 60 4.53 -17.10 -13.52
CA GLN A 60 5.03 -18.43 -13.13
C GLN A 60 6.52 -18.67 -13.47
N LEU A 61 7.24 -17.63 -13.88
CA LEU A 61 8.67 -17.69 -14.22
C LEU A 61 9.54 -17.73 -12.96
N VAL A 62 8.98 -17.28 -11.83
CA VAL A 62 9.66 -17.20 -10.55
C VAL A 62 8.84 -17.97 -9.52
N ASP A 63 9.43 -19.03 -8.97
CA ASP A 63 8.91 -19.74 -7.81
C ASP A 63 9.66 -19.26 -6.56
N PRO A 64 9.11 -18.31 -5.77
CA PRO A 64 9.80 -17.78 -4.62
C PRO A 64 9.96 -18.86 -3.54
N SER A 65 11.21 -19.14 -3.17
CA SER A 65 11.53 -19.98 -2.02
C SER A 65 10.90 -19.43 -0.73
N GLU A 66 10.69 -20.30 0.27
CA GLU A 66 10.16 -19.89 1.58
C GLU A 66 10.98 -18.75 2.21
N LEU A 67 12.31 -18.74 1.99
CA LEU A 67 13.19 -17.67 2.47
C LEU A 67 12.91 -16.34 1.76
N GLN A 68 12.63 -16.37 0.45
CA GLN A 68 12.25 -15.19 -0.31
C GLN A 68 10.87 -14.67 0.13
N VAL A 69 9.90 -15.57 0.33
CA VAL A 69 8.57 -15.22 0.87
C VAL A 69 8.72 -14.56 2.25
N ALA A 70 9.51 -15.16 3.15
CA ALA A 70 9.77 -14.61 4.47
C ALA A 70 10.45 -13.22 4.40
N SER A 71 11.40 -13.04 3.48
CA SER A 71 12.05 -11.75 3.24
C SER A 71 11.07 -10.69 2.74
N LEU A 72 10.24 -11.01 1.75
CA LEU A 72 9.22 -10.10 1.21
C LEU A 72 8.20 -9.71 2.29
N MET A 73 7.70 -10.69 3.05
CA MET A 73 6.75 -10.41 4.14
C MET A 73 7.37 -9.57 5.25
N LYS A 74 8.63 -9.82 5.61
CA LYS A 74 9.34 -8.97 6.56
C LYS A 74 9.41 -7.53 6.07
N GLN A 75 9.76 -7.31 4.80
CA GLN A 75 9.82 -5.97 4.23
C GLN A 75 8.43 -5.29 4.18
N LEU A 76 7.38 -6.01 3.79
CA LEU A 76 5.99 -5.53 3.79
C LEU A 76 5.54 -5.09 5.19
N LEU A 77 5.75 -5.93 6.20
CA LEU A 77 5.35 -5.64 7.58
C LEU A 77 6.16 -4.48 8.18
N LEU A 78 7.45 -4.35 7.84
CA LEU A 78 8.27 -3.21 8.23
C LEU A 78 7.77 -1.91 7.58
N ALA A 79 7.42 -1.94 6.29
CA ALA A 79 6.86 -0.79 5.58
C ALA A 79 5.49 -0.36 6.17
N LEU A 80 4.62 -1.33 6.51
CA LEU A 80 3.35 -1.06 7.16
C LEU A 80 3.54 -0.48 8.57
N SER A 81 4.37 -1.11 9.39
CA SER A 81 4.72 -0.59 10.72
C SER A 81 5.21 0.86 10.65
N TYR A 82 6.06 1.18 9.68
CA TYR A 82 6.53 2.54 9.45
C TYR A 82 5.40 3.54 9.15
N CYS A 83 4.44 3.15 8.32
CA CYS A 83 3.26 3.95 7.98
C CYS A 83 2.35 4.13 9.20
N HIS A 84 2.04 3.03 9.89
CA HIS A 84 1.14 3.00 11.03
C HIS A 84 1.67 3.85 12.19
N MET A 85 2.97 3.76 12.52
CA MET A 85 3.60 4.62 13.54
C MET A 85 3.50 6.13 13.23
N ARG A 86 3.23 6.51 11.98
CA ARG A 86 3.04 7.91 11.55
C ARG A 86 1.58 8.29 11.37
N GLY A 87 0.66 7.43 11.81
CA GLY A 87 -0.76 7.67 11.66
C GLY A 87 -1.26 7.48 10.23
N PHE A 88 -0.60 6.72 9.37
CA PHE A 88 -1.05 6.50 7.97
C PHE A 88 -1.56 5.08 7.75
N LEU A 89 -2.79 4.95 7.24
CA LEU A 89 -3.37 3.71 6.72
C LEU A 89 -3.23 3.68 5.20
N HIS A 90 -2.88 2.53 4.63
CA HIS A 90 -2.78 2.35 3.19
C HIS A 90 -4.16 2.15 2.54
N ARG A 91 -4.97 1.23 3.08
CA ARG A 91 -6.36 0.93 2.68
C ARG A 91 -6.56 0.49 1.22
N ASP A 92 -5.51 0.05 0.54
CA ASP A 92 -5.60 -0.63 -0.76
C ASP A 92 -4.39 -1.54 -1.00
N LEU A 93 -4.05 -2.36 -0.02
CA LEU A 93 -3.03 -3.37 -0.23
C LEU A 93 -3.57 -4.52 -1.09
N LYS A 94 -2.81 -4.84 -2.13
CA LYS A 94 -3.03 -5.94 -3.09
C LYS A 94 -1.71 -6.21 -3.83
N CYS A 95 -1.56 -7.37 -4.46
CA CYS A 95 -0.31 -7.74 -5.14
C CYS A 95 0.14 -6.72 -6.19
N SER A 96 -0.76 -6.10 -6.95
CA SER A 96 -0.41 -5.06 -7.94
C SER A 96 0.06 -3.73 -7.33
N ASN A 97 -0.13 -3.53 -6.01
CA ASN A 97 0.39 -2.37 -5.27
C ASN A 97 1.68 -2.70 -4.49
N ILE A 98 2.24 -3.90 -4.68
CA ILE A 98 3.54 -4.30 -4.11
C ILE A 98 4.55 -4.33 -5.25
N LEU A 99 5.47 -3.38 -5.28
CA LEU A 99 6.54 -3.31 -6.28
C LEU A 99 7.79 -4.01 -5.77
N ILE A 100 8.49 -4.71 -6.65
CA ILE A 100 9.70 -5.49 -6.35
C ILE A 100 10.79 -5.13 -7.36
N SER A 101 11.93 -4.65 -6.87
CA SER A 101 13.10 -4.41 -7.72
C SER A 101 13.80 -5.71 -8.08
N LYS A 102 14.62 -5.69 -9.14
CA LYS A 102 15.56 -6.79 -9.48
C LYS A 102 16.47 -7.24 -8.32
N SER A 103 16.73 -6.35 -7.37
CA SER A 103 17.53 -6.66 -6.17
C SER A 103 16.71 -7.20 -4.99
N GLY A 104 15.44 -7.55 -5.21
CA GLY A 104 14.54 -8.10 -4.18
C GLY A 104 14.08 -7.09 -3.13
N GLN A 105 14.11 -5.79 -3.44
CA GLN A 105 13.63 -4.74 -2.54
C GLN A 105 12.15 -4.45 -2.79
N LEU A 106 11.35 -4.47 -1.73
CA LEU A 106 9.91 -4.25 -1.76
C LEU A 106 9.56 -2.78 -1.54
N LYS A 107 8.59 -2.26 -2.31
CA LYS A 107 8.00 -0.93 -2.13
C LYS A 107 6.49 -0.99 -2.22
N LEU A 108 5.80 -0.26 -1.35
CA LEU A 108 4.35 -0.08 -1.50
C LEU A 108 4.07 1.03 -2.52
N ALA A 109 3.07 0.80 -3.34
CA ALA A 109 2.58 1.74 -4.34
C ALA A 109 1.11 2.08 -4.12
N ASP A 110 0.64 3.09 -4.85
CA ASP A 110 -0.76 3.54 -4.87
C ASP A 110 -1.35 3.89 -3.50
N PHE A 111 -0.99 5.09 -3.04
CA PHE A 111 -1.58 5.74 -1.87
C PHE A 111 -2.88 6.50 -2.22
N GLY A 112 -3.54 6.18 -3.34
CA GLY A 112 -4.76 6.84 -3.80
C GLY A 112 -5.87 6.82 -2.75
N LEU A 113 -5.97 5.70 -2.02
CA LEU A 113 -6.92 5.50 -0.92
C LEU A 113 -6.28 5.66 0.47
N ALA A 114 -5.01 6.05 0.58
CA ALA A 114 -4.37 6.19 1.89
C ALA A 114 -4.97 7.32 2.72
N ARG A 115 -4.93 7.20 4.05
CA ARG A 115 -5.52 8.20 4.94
C ARG A 115 -4.83 8.29 6.29
N LEU A 116 -4.78 9.51 6.81
CA LEU A 116 -4.39 9.76 8.19
C LEU A 116 -5.43 9.17 9.15
N TYR A 117 -4.98 8.35 10.09
CA TYR A 117 -5.76 7.86 11.20
C TYR A 117 -5.38 8.55 12.51
N GLN A 118 -6.34 8.60 13.42
CA GLN A 118 -6.15 9.05 14.80
C GLN A 118 -6.43 7.87 15.72
N GLU A 119 -5.53 7.62 16.66
CA GLU A 119 -5.64 6.52 17.64
C GLU A 119 -6.87 6.61 18.54
N ASN A 120 -7.54 7.77 18.61
CA ASN A 120 -8.71 7.94 19.45
C ASN A 120 -9.97 7.23 18.92
N TYR A 121 -9.94 6.60 17.74
CA TYR A 121 -11.05 5.88 17.08
C TYR A 121 -12.37 6.67 16.98
N LYS A 122 -12.32 8.00 17.18
CA LYS A 122 -13.51 8.87 17.11
C LYS A 122 -13.90 9.19 15.67
N ARG A 123 -12.96 9.04 14.75
CA ARG A 123 -13.16 9.38 13.34
C ARG A 123 -13.81 8.21 12.61
N LEU A 124 -14.95 8.47 12.00
CA LEU A 124 -15.57 7.58 11.04
C LEU A 124 -14.83 7.66 9.71
N TYR A 125 -14.63 6.51 9.06
CA TYR A 125 -14.03 6.41 7.74
C TYR A 125 -14.97 5.66 6.80
N THR A 126 -14.90 5.97 5.51
CA THR A 126 -15.62 5.22 4.48
C THR A 126 -15.22 3.75 4.52
N ASN A 127 -16.20 2.85 4.60
CA ASN A 127 -16.02 1.39 4.68
C ASN A 127 -15.88 0.70 3.31
N ARG A 128 -16.25 1.39 2.21
CA ARG A 128 -16.06 0.92 0.82
C ARG A 128 -14.63 1.15 0.30
N VAL A 129 -13.63 0.85 1.13
CA VAL A 129 -12.21 0.91 0.79
C VAL A 129 -11.62 -0.49 0.76
N ILE A 130 -10.37 -0.63 0.32
CA ILE A 130 -9.69 -1.91 0.09
C ILE A 130 -10.36 -2.69 -1.05
N THR A 131 -9.55 -3.22 -1.96
CA THR A 131 -10.00 -4.14 -3.00
C THR A 131 -10.76 -5.32 -2.36
N LEU A 132 -11.95 -5.66 -2.88
CA LEU A 132 -12.94 -6.52 -2.21
C LEU A 132 -12.34 -7.82 -1.62
N TRP A 133 -11.41 -8.45 -2.34
CA TRP A 133 -10.80 -9.71 -1.98
C TRP A 133 -9.76 -9.62 -0.86
N TYR A 134 -9.19 -8.43 -0.66
CA TYR A 134 -8.24 -8.13 0.41
C TYR A 134 -8.94 -7.45 1.60
N ARG A 135 -10.27 -7.30 1.54
CA ARG A 135 -11.05 -6.54 2.52
C ARG A 135 -11.35 -7.40 3.76
N PRO A 136 -11.09 -6.89 4.96
CA PRO A 136 -11.41 -7.61 6.19
C PRO A 136 -12.92 -7.67 6.45
N PRO A 137 -13.39 -8.68 7.20
CA PRO A 137 -14.81 -8.95 7.42
C PRO A 137 -15.55 -7.80 8.09
N GLU A 138 -14.94 -7.05 9.01
CA GLU A 138 -15.56 -5.89 9.65
C GLU A 138 -15.94 -4.80 8.64
N LEU A 139 -15.14 -4.58 7.59
CA LEU A 139 -15.48 -3.62 6.54
C LEU A 139 -16.56 -4.16 5.61
N LEU A 140 -16.63 -5.50 5.41
CA LEU A 140 -17.73 -6.14 4.69
C LEU A 140 -19.05 -6.01 5.46
N LEU A 141 -18.99 -6.03 6.80
CA LEU A 141 -20.12 -5.81 7.70
C LEU A 141 -20.48 -4.32 7.89
N GLY A 142 -19.72 -3.43 7.25
CA GLY A 142 -20.02 -2.01 7.21
C GLY A 142 -19.41 -1.19 8.35
N GLU A 143 -18.46 -1.72 9.11
CA GLU A 143 -17.78 -0.98 10.18
C GLU A 143 -17.05 0.26 9.63
N GLU A 144 -17.26 1.40 10.27
CA GLU A 144 -16.67 2.69 9.89
C GLU A 144 -15.53 3.10 10.83
N ARG A 145 -15.42 2.44 11.99
CA ARG A 145 -14.32 2.60 12.94
C ARG A 145 -13.33 1.47 12.78
N TYR A 146 -12.31 1.74 11.99
CA TYR A 146 -11.22 0.81 11.75
C TYR A 146 -9.87 1.51 11.88
N GLY A 147 -8.81 0.71 12.03
CA GLY A 147 -7.45 1.16 12.26
C GLY A 147 -6.43 0.32 11.50
N PRO A 148 -5.15 0.33 11.93
CA PRO A 148 -4.04 -0.35 11.26
C PRO A 148 -4.27 -1.82 10.89
N TRP A 149 -5.09 -2.53 11.66
CA TRP A 149 -5.37 -3.96 11.46
C TRP A 149 -5.99 -4.29 10.10
N VAL A 150 -6.68 -3.34 9.44
CA VAL A 150 -7.24 -3.58 8.10
C VAL A 150 -6.15 -3.80 7.05
N ASP A 151 -5.02 -3.08 7.16
CA ASP A 151 -3.85 -3.27 6.30
C ASP A 151 -3.14 -4.59 6.63
N ILE A 152 -3.14 -5.00 7.90
CA ILE A 152 -2.58 -6.28 8.34
C ILE A 152 -3.37 -7.47 7.79
N TRP A 153 -4.70 -7.36 7.74
CA TRP A 153 -5.55 -8.36 7.08
C TRP A 153 -5.18 -8.51 5.61
N SER A 154 -5.11 -7.41 4.87
CA SER A 154 -4.73 -7.43 3.46
C SER A 154 -3.33 -8.01 3.24
N ALA A 155 -2.37 -7.74 4.14
CA ALA A 155 -1.04 -8.36 4.12
C ALA A 155 -1.10 -9.89 4.33
N GLY A 156 -2.04 -10.38 5.15
CA GLY A 156 -2.32 -11.81 5.30
C GLY A 156 -2.83 -12.46 4.02
N CYS A 157 -3.71 -11.78 3.28
CA CYS A 157 -4.15 -12.23 1.96
C CYS A 157 -2.99 -12.32 0.96
N ILE A 158 -2.09 -11.32 0.94
CA ILE A 158 -0.88 -11.33 0.11
C ILE A 158 0.03 -12.52 0.46
N LEU A 159 0.18 -12.82 1.75
CA LEU A 159 0.94 -14.01 2.19
C LEU A 159 0.32 -15.31 1.66
N ALA A 160 -1.00 -15.43 1.71
CA ALA A 160 -1.69 -16.59 1.15
C ALA A 160 -1.42 -16.72 -0.35
N GLU A 161 -1.49 -15.63 -1.12
CA GLU A 161 -1.20 -15.63 -2.56
C GLU A 161 0.25 -16.01 -2.88
N LEU A 162 1.20 -15.58 -2.06
CA LEU A 162 2.62 -15.98 -2.18
C LEU A 162 2.80 -17.49 -2.02
N PHE A 163 2.07 -18.14 -1.11
CA PHE A 163 2.13 -19.59 -0.93
C PHE A 163 1.31 -20.38 -1.97
N ILE A 164 0.20 -19.82 -2.43
CA ILE A 164 -0.62 -20.39 -3.51
C ILE A 164 0.09 -20.25 -4.86
N LYS A 165 1.03 -19.30 -4.97
CA LYS A 165 1.80 -18.96 -6.18
C LYS A 165 0.90 -18.48 -7.32
N LYS A 166 -0.21 -17.81 -6.97
CA LYS A 166 -1.17 -17.27 -7.92
C LYS A 166 -1.82 -16.03 -7.32
N ALA A 167 -1.85 -14.92 -8.06
CA ALA A 167 -2.50 -13.68 -7.66
C ALA A 167 -4.02 -13.73 -7.95
N ASP A 168 -4.69 -14.76 -7.45
CA ASP A 168 -6.11 -14.99 -7.69
C ASP A 168 -6.80 -15.55 -6.44
N ILE A 169 -6.80 -14.76 -5.36
CA ILE A 169 -7.62 -15.08 -4.18
C ILE A 169 -9.14 -14.98 -4.49
N SER A 170 -9.52 -14.36 -5.61
CA SER A 170 -10.90 -14.28 -6.12
C SER A 170 -11.43 -15.60 -6.71
N GLY A 171 -10.53 -16.52 -7.07
CA GLY A 171 -10.82 -17.78 -7.71
C GLY A 171 -11.08 -17.67 -9.23
N PRO A 172 -10.99 -18.80 -9.96
CA PRO A 172 -10.93 -18.84 -11.43
C PRO A 172 -12.23 -18.48 -12.18
N ASN A 173 -13.29 -18.00 -11.52
CA ASN A 173 -14.58 -17.74 -12.16
C ASN A 173 -15.23 -16.47 -11.62
N ARG A 174 -15.34 -15.44 -12.48
CA ARG A 174 -16.48 -14.50 -12.58
C ARG A 174 -16.23 -13.43 -13.66
N ASN A 175 -16.24 -13.84 -14.93
CA ASN A 175 -16.98 -13.00 -15.87
C ASN A 175 -18.46 -13.24 -15.55
N PRO A 176 -19.28 -12.20 -15.34
CA PRO A 176 -20.72 -12.40 -15.25
C PRO A 176 -21.18 -13.10 -16.55
N PRO A 177 -22.08 -14.09 -16.51
CA PRO A 177 -22.69 -14.57 -17.74
C PRO A 177 -23.31 -13.37 -18.45
N THR A 178 -22.86 -13.16 -19.69
CA THR A 178 -23.41 -12.20 -20.65
C THR A 178 -24.89 -12.44 -20.90
#